data_AF-A0AAU9UCC3-F1
#
_entry.id   AF-A0AAU9UCC3-F1
#
_cell.length_a   1.000
_cell.length_b   1.000
_cell.length_c   1.000
_cell.angle_alpha   90.00
_cell.angle_beta   90.00
_cell.angle_gamma   90.00
#
_symmetry.space_group_name_H-M   'P 1'
#
loop_
_entity.id
_entity.type
_entity.pdbx_description
1 polymer ?
#
loop_
_entity_poly.entity_id
_entity_poly.type
_entity_poly.pdbx_seq_one_letter_code
_entity_poly.pdbx_strand_id
1 'polypeptide(L)'
;MNTVLIQIEAVLNSRPLSPLSTDPTDFTPLTPGHFLTGRPLTSLPCETISDATGLTMNRYRRVEQLRQQFWRRWSREYIGELQHRTKWKTHHDDIAIDCLPSNDEA
;
A
#
# COMPACT_ATOMS: atom_id res chain seq x y z
N MET A 1 -24.87 7.31 -7.40
CA MET A 1 -25.13 7.29 -5.93
C MET A 1 -23.84 6.83 -5.27
N ASN A 2 -22.99 7.74 -4.77
CA ASN A 2 -21.67 7.41 -4.23
C ASN A 2 -21.76 7.41 -2.69
N THR A 3 -21.74 6.24 -2.06
CA THR A 3 -21.80 6.11 -0.59
C THR A 3 -20.39 6.09 -0.01
N VAL A 4 -20.27 6.38 1.29
CA VAL A 4 -18.98 6.30 2.00
C VAL A 4 -18.34 4.91 1.86
N LEU A 5 -19.16 3.85 1.94
CA LEU A 5 -18.70 2.47 1.82
C LEU A 5 -18.11 2.17 0.44
N ILE A 6 -18.78 2.60 -0.64
CA ILE A 6 -18.27 2.42 -2.02
C ILE A 6 -16.94 3.16 -2.20
N GLN A 7 -16.81 4.36 -1.62
CA GLN A 7 -15.55 5.10 -1.68
C GLN A 7 -14.43 4.43 -0.89
N ILE A 8 -14.73 3.85 0.27
CA ILE A 8 -13.77 3.08 1.07
C ILE A 8 -13.35 1.81 0.33
N GLU A 9 -14.29 1.10 -0.28
CA GLU A 9 -13.99 -0.09 -1.10
C GLU A 9 -13.03 0.27 -2.24
N ALA A 10 -13.32 1.35 -2.98
CA ALA A 10 -12.45 1.82 -4.04
C ALA A 10 -11.03 2.13 -3.51
N VAL A 11 -10.93 2.79 -2.36
CA VAL A 11 -9.65 3.06 -1.68
C VAL A 11 -8.88 1.77 -1.37
N LEU A 12 -9.55 0.77 -0.78
CA LEU A 12 -8.93 -0.52 -0.45
C LEU A 12 -8.48 -1.30 -1.70
N ASN A 13 -9.20 -1.14 -2.81
CA ASN A 13 -8.86 -1.77 -4.08
C ASN A 13 -7.77 -1.02 -4.85
N SER A 14 -7.49 0.24 -4.52
CA SER A 14 -6.33 0.99 -5.02
C SER A 14 -5.04 0.71 -4.24
N ARG A 15 -5.04 -0.23 -3.27
CA ARG A 15 -3.84 -0.52 -2.47
C ARG A 15 -2.70 -1.11 -3.34
N PRO A 16 -1.45 -0.69 -3.14
CA PRO A 16 -0.31 -1.23 -3.89
C PRO A 16 0.07 -2.62 -3.38
N LEU A 17 0.16 -3.62 -4.28
CA LEU A 17 0.60 -4.98 -3.94
C LEU A 17 2.08 -5.22 -4.30
N SER A 18 2.49 -4.77 -5.48
CA SER A 18 3.84 -4.95 -6.04
C SER A 18 4.13 -3.84 -7.04
N PRO A 19 5.38 -3.46 -7.29
CA PRO A 19 5.71 -2.70 -8.48
C PRO A 19 5.29 -3.47 -9.75
N LEU A 20 4.81 -2.74 -10.77
CA LEU A 20 4.42 -3.32 -12.06
C LEU A 20 5.61 -3.49 -13.01
N SER A 21 6.64 -2.64 -12.85
CA SER A 21 7.86 -2.62 -13.65
C SER A 21 9.09 -2.76 -12.75
N THR A 22 10.21 -3.21 -13.34
CA THR A 22 11.53 -3.21 -12.68
C THR A 22 12.24 -1.87 -12.83
N ASP A 23 11.70 -0.95 -13.64
CA ASP A 23 12.24 0.39 -13.82
C ASP A 23 12.12 1.20 -12.50
N PRO A 24 13.24 1.68 -11.92
CA PRO A 24 13.21 2.47 -10.68
C PRO A 24 12.50 3.83 -10.84
N THR A 25 12.21 4.27 -12.06
CA THR A 25 11.49 5.52 -12.33
C THR A 25 9.97 5.32 -12.50
N ASP A 26 9.50 4.08 -12.60
CA ASP A 26 8.08 3.76 -12.69
C ASP A 26 7.50 3.50 -11.30
N PHE A 27 6.70 4.46 -10.82
CA PHE A 27 6.03 4.37 -9.52
C PHE A 27 4.65 3.72 -9.61
N THR A 28 4.29 3.09 -10.73
CA THR A 28 2.98 2.46 -10.92
C THR A 28 2.91 1.12 -10.18
N PRO A 29 2.05 0.99 -9.16
CA PRO A 29 1.89 -0.28 -8.47
C PRO A 29 0.84 -1.15 -9.18
N LEU A 30 1.04 -2.46 -9.12
CA LEU A 30 0.00 -3.44 -9.29
C LEU A 30 -0.98 -3.33 -8.11
N THR A 31 -2.28 -3.16 -8.38
CA THR A 31 -3.32 -3.03 -7.35
C THR A 31 -4.40 -4.09 -7.53
N PRO A 32 -5.18 -4.45 -6.50
CA PRO A 32 -6.38 -5.30 -6.67
C PRO A 32 -7.34 -4.77 -7.73
N GLY A 33 -7.47 -3.44 -7.83
CA GLY A 33 -8.28 -2.77 -8.83
C GLY A 33 -7.91 -3.12 -10.28
N HIS A 34 -6.63 -3.42 -10.55
CA HIS A 34 -6.18 -3.90 -11.86
C HIS A 34 -6.84 -5.23 -12.23
N PHE A 35 -7.05 -6.12 -11.26
CA PHE A 35 -7.72 -7.40 -11.51
C PHE A 35 -9.25 -7.24 -11.64
N LEU A 36 -9.84 -6.35 -10.83
CA LEU A 36 -11.29 -6.14 -10.84
C LEU A 36 -11.79 -5.39 -12.09
N THR A 37 -10.99 -4.47 -12.61
CA THR A 37 -11.43 -3.55 -13.68
C THR A 37 -10.50 -3.49 -14.90
N GLY A 38 -9.37 -4.21 -14.87
CA GLY A 38 -8.37 -4.21 -15.94
C GLY A 38 -7.47 -2.96 -15.98
N ARG A 39 -7.68 -1.99 -15.09
CA ARG A 39 -6.95 -0.71 -15.06
C ARG A 39 -6.88 -0.11 -13.65
N PRO A 40 -5.98 0.84 -13.37
CA PRO A 40 -5.92 1.50 -12.07
C PRO A 40 -7.21 2.26 -11.77
N LEU A 41 -7.66 2.16 -10.53
CA LEU A 41 -8.73 2.99 -9.99
C LEU A 41 -8.16 4.38 -9.68
N THR A 42 -8.21 5.28 -10.67
CA THR A 42 -7.74 6.67 -10.54
C THR A 42 -8.89 7.59 -10.11
N SER A 43 -8.68 8.38 -9.06
CA SER A 43 -9.59 9.47 -8.66
C SER A 43 -9.00 10.83 -9.02
N LEU A 44 -9.86 11.80 -9.34
CA LEU A 44 -9.44 13.20 -9.46
C LEU A 44 -8.87 13.70 -8.12
N PRO A 45 -7.86 14.58 -8.15
CA PRO A 45 -7.39 15.24 -6.94
C PRO A 45 -8.55 16.02 -6.32
N CYS A 46 -8.85 15.76 -5.05
CA CYS A 46 -9.84 16.50 -4.28
C CYS A 46 -9.12 17.38 -3.26
N GLU A 47 -9.61 18.61 -3.08
CA GLU A 47 -9.09 19.52 -2.07
C GLU A 47 -9.18 18.89 -0.66
N THR A 48 -8.16 19.14 0.16
CA THR A 48 -8.16 18.75 1.57
C THR A 48 -9.27 19.51 2.29
N ILE A 49 -10.26 18.80 2.79
CA ILE A 49 -11.38 19.45 3.48
C ILE A 49 -10.93 19.74 4.91
N SER A 50 -10.76 21.03 5.25
CA SER A 50 -10.49 21.46 6.63
C SER A 50 -11.74 21.28 7.51
N ASP A 51 -11.52 20.91 8.78
CA ASP A 51 -12.59 20.72 9.78
C ASP A 51 -13.32 22.04 10.10
N ALA A 52 -12.68 23.18 9.79
CA ALA A 52 -13.20 24.51 10.09
C ALA A 52 -13.75 25.18 8.83
N THR A 53 -15.02 24.91 8.45
CA THR A 53 -15.91 25.96 7.90
C THR A 53 -17.32 25.44 7.59
N GLY A 54 -18.30 26.08 8.22
CA GLY A 54 -19.55 26.46 7.57
C GLY A 54 -20.71 25.48 7.73
N LEU A 55 -21.78 25.97 8.37
CA LEU A 55 -23.07 25.34 8.68
C LEU A 55 -23.87 24.82 7.46
N THR A 56 -23.28 24.73 6.26
CA THR A 56 -23.91 24.15 5.07
C THR A 56 -23.10 22.95 4.61
N MET A 57 -23.20 21.84 5.35
CA MET A 57 -22.61 20.56 4.97
C MET A 57 -23.38 19.99 3.77
N ASN A 58 -22.87 20.20 2.55
CA ASN A 58 -23.28 19.39 1.40
C ASN A 58 -22.94 17.92 1.70
N ARG A 59 -23.89 17.00 1.50
CA ARG A 59 -23.72 15.55 1.71
C ARG A 59 -22.42 15.04 1.09
N TYR A 60 -22.07 15.53 -0.10
CA TYR A 60 -20.81 15.21 -0.77
C TYR A 60 -19.58 15.51 0.12
N ARG A 61 -19.53 16.70 0.73
CA ARG A 61 -18.41 17.15 1.57
C ARG A 61 -18.23 16.25 2.79
N ARG A 62 -19.34 15.81 3.41
CA ARG A 62 -19.30 14.87 4.55
C ARG A 62 -18.76 13.50 4.13
N VAL A 63 -19.21 12.97 2.99
CA VAL A 63 -18.73 11.68 2.47
C VAL A 63 -17.23 11.76 2.17
N GLU A 64 -16.81 12.84 1.52
CA GLU A 64 -15.41 13.06 1.16
C GLU A 64 -14.50 13.27 2.39
N GLN A 65 -14.97 13.97 3.43
CA GLN A 65 -14.25 14.08 4.71
C GLN A 65 -13.99 12.71 5.33
N LEU A 66 -15.02 11.85 5.39
CA LEU A 66 -14.91 10.49 5.94
C LEU A 66 -13.92 9.66 5.11
N ARG A 67 -13.97 9.78 3.78
CA ARG A 67 -13.01 9.12 2.88
C ARG A 67 -11.57 9.57 3.14
N GLN A 68 -11.33 10.89 3.25
CA GLN A 68 -10.00 11.44 3.52
C GLN A 68 -9.48 11.06 4.91
N GLN A 69 -10.34 11.04 5.93
CA GLN A 69 -9.98 10.57 7.26
C GLN A 69 -9.60 9.09 7.25
N PHE A 70 -10.40 8.25 6.58
CA PHE A 70 -10.11 6.83 6.42
C PHE A 70 -8.77 6.62 5.72
N TRP A 71 -8.54 7.26 4.56
CA TRP A 71 -7.29 7.16 3.80
C TRP A 71 -6.06 7.52 4.64
N ARG A 72 -6.11 8.63 5.38
CA ARG A 72 -4.99 9.09 6.22
C ARG A 72 -4.63 8.07 7.30
N ARG A 73 -5.62 7.42 7.90
CA ARG A 73 -5.38 6.40 8.93
C ARG A 73 -4.89 5.09 8.30
N TRP A 74 -5.64 4.59 7.32
CA TRP A 74 -5.36 3.31 6.66
C TRP A 74 -3.98 3.30 5.99
N SER A 75 -3.60 4.35 5.26
CA SER A 75 -2.29 4.40 4.58
C SER A 75 -1.09 4.36 5.54
N ARG A 76 -1.23 4.94 6.74
CA ARG A 76 -0.19 4.88 7.78
C ARG A 76 -0.06 3.48 8.37
N GLU A 77 -1.19 2.84 8.65
CA GLU A 77 -1.22 1.49 9.25
C GLU A 77 -0.77 0.42 8.25
N TYR A 78 -1.21 0.53 6.99
CA TYR A 78 -0.94 -0.44 5.93
C TYR A 78 0.56 -0.70 5.68
N ILE A 79 1.39 0.35 5.64
CA ILE A 79 2.84 0.21 5.43
C ILE A 79 3.47 -0.58 6.59
N GLY A 80 2.98 -0.39 7.82
CA GLY A 80 3.44 -1.14 8.98
C GLY A 80 3.15 -2.63 8.87
N GLU A 81 1.98 -3.00 8.35
CA GLU A 81 1.58 -4.39 8.14
C GLU A 81 2.39 -5.11 7.04
N LEU A 82 2.81 -4.38 6.01
CA LEU A 82 3.68 -4.91 4.94
C LEU A 82 5.06 -5.35 5.44
N GLN A 83 5.56 -4.77 6.53
CA GLN A 83 6.88 -5.07 7.11
C GLN A 83 6.82 -6.19 8.15
N HIS A 84 6.17 -7.30 7.85
CA HIS A 84 6.18 -8.47 8.74
C HIS A 84 7.61 -9.07 8.76
N ARG A 85 8.40 -8.72 9.78
CA ARG A 85 9.76 -9.24 9.94
C ARG A 85 9.70 -10.72 10.32
N THR A 86 10.02 -11.59 9.36
CA THR A 86 10.32 -12.99 9.65
C THR A 86 11.66 -13.05 10.35
N LYS A 87 11.68 -12.91 11.68
CA LYS A 87 12.88 -13.18 12.48
C LYS A 87 13.22 -14.66 12.29
N TRP A 88 14.48 -15.01 12.04
CA TRP A 88 14.96 -16.38 11.99
C TRP A 88 14.52 -17.12 13.27
N LYS A 89 13.53 -18.01 13.15
CA LYS A 89 12.99 -18.80 14.28
C LYS A 89 13.63 -20.19 14.39
N THR A 90 14.42 -20.58 13.39
CA THR A 90 15.13 -21.85 13.34
C THR A 90 16.59 -21.62 13.71
N HIS A 91 17.09 -22.40 14.67
CA HIS A 91 18.52 -22.49 14.96
C HIS A 91 19.21 -23.09 13.73
N HIS A 92 20.07 -22.32 13.07
CA HIS A 92 21.00 -22.86 12.10
C HIS A 92 22.30 -23.09 12.84
N ASP A 93 22.83 -24.30 12.82
CA ASP A 93 24.13 -24.59 13.41
C ASP A 93 25.20 -23.73 12.73
N ASP A 94 26.16 -23.22 13.52
CA ASP A 94 27.20 -22.33 13.02
C ASP A 94 27.92 -22.99 11.83
N ILE A 95 28.02 -22.25 10.73
CA ILE A 95 28.72 -22.71 9.53
C ILE A 95 30.19 -22.90 9.91
N ALA A 96 30.67 -24.14 9.90
CA ALA A 96 32.06 -24.46 10.18
C ALA A 96 32.98 -23.75 9.16
N ILE A 97 33.82 -22.85 9.68
CA ILE A 97 34.83 -22.11 8.92
C ILE A 97 36.00 -23.06 8.63
N ASP A 98 35.82 -24.04 7.75
CA ASP A 98 36.99 -24.77 7.20
C ASP A 98 36.76 -25.52 5.87
N CYS A 99 35.62 -25.34 5.20
CA CYS A 99 35.43 -25.94 3.87
C CYS A 99 35.88 -24.98 2.77
N LEU A 100 37.19 -24.69 2.72
CA LEU A 100 37.85 -24.30 1.47
C LEU A 100 38.50 -25.56 0.89
N PRO A 101 38.22 -25.96 -0.36
CA PRO A 101 39.02 -26.99 -0.99
C PRO A 101 40.46 -26.47 -1.04
N SER A 102 41.38 -27.21 -0.42
CA SER A 102 42.81 -27.02 -0.59
C SER A 102 43.10 -27.05 -2.09
N ASN A 103 43.56 -25.92 -2.63
CA ASN A 103 44.14 -25.82 -3.97
C ASN A 103 45.43 -26.65 -3.98
N ASP A 104 45.29 -27.96 -4.15
CA ASP A 104 46.35 -28.80 -4.66
C ASP A 104 46.04 -29.08 -6.13
N GLU A 105 46.66 -28.29 -7.02
CA GLU A 105 47.16 -28.69 -8.35
C GLU A 105 47.58 -27.45 -9.16
N ALA A 106 48.89 -27.14 -9.08
CA ALA A 106 49.65 -26.50 -10.15
C ALA A 106 51.14 -26.90 -10.00
#